data_AF-A0A3D2MMU1-F1
#
_entry.id   AF-A0A3D2MMU1-F1
#
_cell.length_a   1.000
_cell.length_b   1.000
_cell.length_c   1.000
_cell.angle_alpha   90.00
_cell.angle_beta   90.00
_cell.angle_gamma   90.00
#
_symmetry.space_group_name_H-M   'P 1'
#
loop_
_entity.id
_entity.type
_entity.pdbx_description
1 polymer ?
#
loop_
_entity_poly.entity_id
_entity_poly.type
_entity_poly.pdbx_seq_one_letter_code
_entity_poly.pdbx_strand_id
1 'polypeptide(L)'
;LINKESLATGARGIFAAGDVTYGPKSIIHAAAHGRKAARSIHAFLCKRALRDVREMPEDATAMASVLPPEGTVNLDLRPTPRELMPLSTGKPARERSVEFATGFTEEQARREANRCLRCDVAYLCPTVKVITPEMVVAAKKRS
;
A
#
# COMPACT_ATOMS: atom_id res chain seq x y z
N LEU A 1 31.40 13.65 -13.26
CA LEU A 1 31.12 14.56 -12.13
C LEU A 1 29.70 15.11 -12.30
N ILE A 2 28.91 15.11 -11.22
CA ILE A 2 27.52 15.62 -11.21
C ILE A 2 27.37 16.78 -10.23
N ASN A 3 26.42 17.68 -10.50
CA ASN A 3 25.99 18.68 -9.52
C ASN A 3 25.20 17.99 -8.39
N LYS A 4 25.58 18.21 -7.13
CA LYS A 4 24.94 17.52 -5.98
C LYS A 4 23.47 17.89 -5.78
N GLU A 5 23.06 19.07 -6.25
CA GLU A 5 21.71 19.61 -6.08
C GLU A 5 20.79 19.30 -7.27
N SER A 6 21.26 19.44 -8.50
CA SER A 6 20.45 19.19 -9.70
C SER A 6 20.66 17.81 -10.33
N LEU A 7 21.71 17.08 -9.92
CA LEU A 7 22.13 15.82 -10.53
C LEU A 7 22.47 15.90 -12.02
N ALA A 8 22.63 17.12 -12.54
CA ALA A 8 23.10 17.37 -13.89
C ALA A 8 24.56 16.95 -14.02
N THR A 9 24.89 16.31 -15.13
CA THR A 9 26.28 16.03 -15.52
C THR A 9 26.90 17.27 -16.17
N GLY A 10 28.17 17.18 -16.58
CA GLY A 10 28.80 18.22 -17.40
C GLY A 10 28.19 18.35 -18.81
N ALA A 11 27.48 17.34 -19.29
CA ALA A 11 26.79 17.38 -20.57
C ALA A 11 25.39 17.98 -20.40
N ARG A 12 25.07 18.97 -21.25
CA ARG A 12 23.79 19.69 -21.21
C ARG A 12 22.62 18.72 -21.44
N GLY A 13 21.63 18.76 -20.55
CA GLY A 13 20.43 17.92 -20.63
C GLY A 13 20.63 16.47 -20.18
N ILE A 14 21.83 16.10 -19.73
CA ILE A 14 22.12 14.75 -19.22
C ILE A 14 22.20 14.78 -17.70
N PHE A 15 21.42 13.93 -17.06
CA PHE A 15 21.32 13.76 -15.61
C PHE A 15 21.67 12.33 -15.24
N ALA A 16 22.21 12.12 -14.04
CA ALA A 16 22.56 10.80 -13.55
C ALA A 16 22.10 10.62 -12.09
N ALA A 17 21.62 9.43 -11.75
CA ALA A 17 21.15 9.12 -10.40
C ALA A 17 21.38 7.66 -10.00
N GLY A 18 21.31 7.37 -8.70
CA GLY A 18 21.54 6.04 -8.15
C GLY A 18 23.03 5.74 -7.95
N ASP A 19 23.37 4.46 -7.89
CA ASP A 19 24.69 4.00 -7.50
C ASP A 19 25.81 4.48 -8.43
N VAL A 20 25.50 4.75 -9.71
CA VAL A 20 26.43 5.33 -10.69
C VAL A 20 26.97 6.70 -10.28
N THR A 21 26.31 7.39 -9.34
CA THR A 21 26.68 8.75 -8.90
C THR A 21 27.30 8.84 -7.51
N TYR A 22 26.90 7.96 -6.58
CA TYR A 22 27.35 8.01 -5.18
C TYR A 22 27.91 6.69 -4.64
N GLY A 23 28.05 5.67 -5.50
CA GLY A 23 28.37 4.30 -5.09
C GLY A 23 27.16 3.55 -4.52
N PRO A 24 27.31 2.25 -4.26
CA PRO A 24 26.23 1.39 -3.78
C PRO A 24 25.67 1.88 -2.43
N LYS A 25 24.36 2.15 -2.40
CA LYS A 25 23.60 2.50 -1.17
C LYS A 25 22.33 1.64 -1.06
N SER A 26 21.45 1.98 -0.11
CA SER A 26 20.15 1.29 0.00
C SER A 26 19.22 1.67 -1.16
N ILE A 27 18.28 0.78 -1.48
CA ILE A 27 17.27 1.00 -2.53
C ILE A 27 16.44 2.27 -2.32
N ILE A 28 16.20 2.64 -1.06
CA ILE A 28 15.49 3.88 -0.69
C ILE A 28 16.28 5.12 -1.13
N HIS A 29 17.61 5.09 -1.01
CA HIS A 29 18.46 6.18 -1.50
C HIS A 29 18.40 6.28 -3.02
N ALA A 30 18.48 5.16 -3.74
CA ALA A 30 18.35 5.15 -5.20
C ALA A 30 16.99 5.73 -5.65
N ALA A 31 15.90 5.34 -4.99
CA ALA A 31 14.56 5.85 -5.27
C ALA A 31 14.43 7.37 -4.99
N ALA A 32 14.93 7.84 -3.84
CA ALA A 32 14.96 9.26 -3.51
C ALA A 32 15.76 10.07 -4.54
N HIS A 33 16.87 9.50 -5.02
CA HIS A 33 17.71 10.12 -6.03
C HIS A 33 17.04 10.18 -7.40
N GLY A 34 16.28 9.15 -7.78
CA GLY A 34 15.45 9.14 -8.97
C GLY A 34 14.42 10.27 -8.96
N ARG A 35 13.73 10.48 -7.83
CA ARG A 35 12.78 11.60 -7.68
C ARG A 35 13.45 12.96 -7.88
N LYS A 36 14.61 13.17 -7.26
CA LYS A 36 15.40 14.39 -7.39
C LYS A 36 15.87 14.65 -8.83
N ALA A 37 16.28 13.61 -9.55
CA ALA A 37 16.66 13.71 -10.94
C ALA A 37 15.46 14.06 -11.83
N ALA A 38 14.31 13.43 -11.59
CA ALA A 38 13.07 13.75 -12.30
C ALA A 38 12.66 15.23 -12.11
N ARG A 39 12.75 15.76 -10.88
CA ARG A 39 12.50 17.18 -10.58
C ARG A 39 13.42 18.10 -11.38
N SER A 40 14.69 17.73 -11.49
CA SER A 40 15.70 18.52 -12.18
C SER A 40 15.57 18.46 -13.70
N ILE A 41 15.20 17.31 -14.24
CA ILE A 41 14.82 17.14 -15.64
C ILE A 41 13.59 18.00 -15.95
N HIS A 42 12.56 17.96 -15.10
CA HIS A 42 11.36 18.77 -15.28
C HIS A 42 11.68 20.27 -15.26
N ALA A 43 12.45 20.75 -14.29
CA ALA A 43 12.91 22.15 -14.23
C ALA A 43 13.65 22.56 -15.51
N PHE A 44 14.55 21.70 -16.00
CA PHE A 44 15.32 21.93 -17.23
C PHE A 44 14.43 22.02 -18.47
N LEU A 45 13.48 21.09 -18.63
CA LEU A 45 12.56 21.05 -19.77
C LEU A 45 11.59 22.24 -19.74
N CYS A 46 11.09 22.62 -18.56
CA CYS A 46 10.15 23.72 -18.39
C CYS A 46 10.83 25.10 -18.32
N LYS A 47 12.17 25.17 -18.38
CA LYS A 47 12.95 26.41 -18.26
C LYS A 47 12.63 27.19 -16.97
N ARG A 48 12.41 26.47 -15.87
CA ARG A 48 12.14 27.04 -14.54
C ARG A 48 13.34 26.83 -13.62
N ALA A 49 13.47 27.65 -12.58
CA ALA A 49 14.48 27.38 -11.57
C ALA A 49 14.07 26.12 -10.77
N LEU A 50 15.05 25.34 -10.31
CA LEU A 50 14.78 24.10 -9.57
C LEU A 50 13.92 24.33 -8.32
N ARG A 51 14.08 25.49 -7.68
CA ARG A 51 13.29 25.94 -6.52
C ARG A 51 11.81 26.17 -6.82
N ASP A 52 11.46 26.43 -8.09
CA ASP A 52 10.09 26.71 -8.52
C ASP A 52 9.34 25.40 -8.87
N VAL A 53 10.02 24.26 -8.83
CA VAL A 53 9.43 22.94 -9.08
C VAL A 53 9.20 22.25 -7.75
N ARG A 54 7.92 22.12 -7.35
CA ARG A 54 7.52 21.32 -6.19
C ARG A 54 7.39 19.84 -6.57
N GLU A 55 7.95 18.97 -5.72
CA GLU A 55 7.73 17.52 -5.79
C GLU A 55 6.39 17.20 -5.13
N MET A 56 5.36 17.00 -5.96
CA MET A 56 3.94 16.85 -5.58
C MET A 56 3.36 18.06 -4.81
N PRO A 57 2.08 18.39 -5.01
CA PRO A 57 1.38 19.27 -4.08
C PRO A 57 1.39 18.64 -2.68
N GLU A 58 1.67 19.42 -1.64
CA GLU A 58 1.51 19.00 -0.23
C GLU A 58 0.07 18.51 0.05
N ASP A 59 -0.87 18.94 -0.77
CA ASP A 59 -2.29 18.62 -0.67
C ASP A 59 -2.66 17.29 -1.37
N ALA A 60 -1.75 16.74 -2.19
CA ALA A 60 -1.96 15.46 -2.88
C ALA A 60 -1.77 14.24 -1.97
N THR A 61 -1.37 14.45 -0.71
CA THR A 61 -1.37 13.44 0.36
C THR A 61 -2.71 13.27 1.06
N ALA A 62 -3.78 13.91 0.57
CA ALA A 62 -5.15 13.63 1.02
C ALA A 62 -5.53 12.18 0.65
N MET A 63 -5.09 11.23 1.48
CA MET A 63 -5.69 9.89 1.49
C MET A 63 -7.13 10.05 1.94
N ALA A 64 -8.06 9.50 1.15
CA ALA A 64 -9.43 9.33 1.60
C ALA A 64 -9.39 8.62 2.95
N SER A 65 -9.98 9.25 3.97
CA SER A 65 -10.08 8.63 5.28
C SER A 65 -10.89 7.35 5.17
N VAL A 66 -10.34 6.25 5.68
CA VAL A 66 -11.04 4.97 5.77
C VAL A 66 -12.05 4.97 6.93
N LEU A 67 -12.03 6.03 7.76
CA LEU A 67 -12.95 6.19 8.88
C LEU A 67 -14.37 6.51 8.40
N PRO A 68 -15.38 5.86 8.98
CA PRO A 68 -16.76 6.30 8.84
C PRO A 68 -16.90 7.75 9.31
N PRO A 69 -17.66 8.61 8.59
CA PRO A 69 -17.87 10.00 8.99
C PRO A 69 -18.51 10.13 10.38
N GLU A 70 -19.31 9.13 10.77
CA GLU A 70 -19.97 9.04 12.08
C GLU A 70 -19.03 8.63 13.23
N GLY A 71 -17.77 8.29 12.93
CA GLY A 71 -16.79 7.79 13.90
C GLY A 71 -17.16 6.45 14.55
N THR A 72 -18.21 5.79 14.09
CA THR A 72 -18.74 4.55 14.66
C THR A 72 -18.57 3.39 13.69
N VAL A 73 -18.00 2.29 14.16
CA VAL A 73 -17.91 1.04 13.39
C VAL A 73 -18.65 -0.10 14.11
N ASN A 74 -19.40 -0.89 13.35
CA ASN A 74 -20.00 -2.13 13.83
C ASN A 74 -19.12 -3.30 13.41
N LEU A 75 -18.67 -4.11 14.36
CA LEU A 75 -17.83 -5.27 14.12
C LEU A 75 -18.55 -6.54 14.51
N ASP A 76 -18.56 -7.50 13.59
CA ASP A 76 -18.97 -8.87 13.87
C ASP A 76 -17.74 -9.68 14.28
N LEU A 77 -17.57 -9.86 15.60
CA LEU A 77 -16.46 -10.62 16.17
C LEU A 77 -16.83 -12.09 16.44
N ARG A 78 -17.96 -12.57 15.88
CA ARG A 78 -18.37 -13.96 16.07
C ARG A 78 -17.32 -14.89 15.47
N PRO A 79 -16.94 -15.98 16.16
CA PRO A 79 -16.01 -16.95 15.62
C PRO A 79 -16.54 -17.53 14.31
N THR A 80 -15.90 -17.16 13.20
CA THR A 80 -16.15 -17.72 11.88
C THR A 80 -14.97 -18.62 11.50
N PRO A 81 -15.23 -19.84 11.01
CA PRO A 81 -14.16 -20.74 10.60
C PRO A 81 -13.40 -20.12 9.44
N ARG A 82 -12.08 -20.29 9.45
CA ARG A 82 -11.19 -19.89 8.37
C ARG A 82 -11.41 -20.79 7.15
N GLU A 83 -11.37 -20.22 5.95
CA GLU A 83 -11.27 -21.00 4.71
C GLU A 83 -9.88 -21.65 4.61
N LEU A 84 -9.87 -22.97 4.41
CA LEU A 84 -8.62 -23.73 4.28
C LEU A 84 -8.01 -23.45 2.91
N MET A 85 -6.76 -22.95 2.91
CA MET A 85 -6.04 -22.66 1.67
C MET A 85 -5.82 -23.95 0.88
N PRO A 86 -6.30 -24.04 -0.36
CA PRO A 86 -5.97 -25.16 -1.24
C PRO A 86 -4.46 -25.21 -1.48
N LEU A 87 -3.88 -26.40 -1.30
CA LEU A 87 -2.45 -26.64 -1.47
C LEU A 87 -2.24 -27.58 -2.65
N SER A 88 -1.17 -27.34 -3.41
CA SER A 88 -0.75 -28.26 -4.46
C SER A 88 -0.36 -29.61 -3.84
N THR A 89 -0.88 -30.70 -4.40
CA THR A 89 -0.58 -32.08 -4.00
C THR A 89 0.67 -32.63 -4.68
N GLY A 90 1.24 -31.89 -5.64
CA GLY A 90 2.31 -32.34 -6.52
C GLY A 90 3.69 -31.78 -6.20
N LYS A 91 4.61 -32.71 -5.86
CA LYS A 91 6.09 -32.61 -5.79
C LYS A 91 6.69 -31.61 -4.77
N PRO A 92 7.90 -31.91 -4.24
CA PRO A 92 8.43 -31.28 -3.03
C PRO A 92 8.65 -29.77 -3.22
N ALA A 93 8.45 -29.02 -2.12
CA ALA A 93 8.60 -27.57 -1.97
C ALA A 93 9.95 -26.94 -2.40
N ARG A 94 10.82 -27.68 -3.09
CA ARG A 94 12.11 -27.26 -3.61
C ARG A 94 12.02 -26.59 -4.98
N GLU A 95 10.97 -26.84 -5.76
CA GLU A 95 10.73 -26.16 -7.03
C GLU A 95 10.05 -24.81 -6.80
N ARG A 96 10.87 -23.74 -6.72
CA ARG A 96 10.42 -22.35 -6.47
C ARG A 96 9.52 -21.78 -7.57
N SER A 97 9.42 -22.45 -8.72
CA SER A 97 8.60 -22.07 -9.86
C SER A 97 7.16 -22.57 -9.78
N VAL A 98 6.82 -23.41 -8.79
CA VAL A 98 5.47 -23.97 -8.61
C VAL A 98 4.82 -23.31 -7.40
N GLU A 99 3.64 -22.72 -7.60
CA GLU A 99 2.87 -22.16 -6.49
C GLU A 99 2.36 -23.27 -5.57
N PHE A 100 2.77 -23.21 -4.30
CA PHE A 100 2.35 -24.18 -3.29
C PHE A 100 0.91 -23.95 -2.82
N ALA A 101 0.51 -22.68 -2.66
CA ALA A 101 -0.85 -22.28 -2.38
C ALA A 101 -1.53 -21.90 -3.69
N THR A 102 -2.55 -22.66 -4.09
CA THR A 102 -3.20 -22.51 -5.42
C THR A 102 -4.29 -21.43 -5.42
N GLY A 103 -4.44 -20.70 -4.32
CA GLY A 103 -5.46 -19.66 -4.15
C GLY A 103 -6.85 -20.21 -3.83
N PHE A 104 -7.75 -19.28 -3.52
CA PHE A 104 -9.16 -19.55 -3.21
C PHE A 104 -10.02 -19.46 -4.47
N THR A 105 -11.14 -20.18 -4.50
CA THR A 105 -12.24 -19.83 -5.43
C THR A 105 -12.80 -18.46 -5.08
N GLU A 106 -13.54 -17.84 -6.01
CA GLU A 106 -14.16 -16.55 -5.75
C GLU A 106 -15.07 -16.60 -4.51
N GLU A 107 -15.86 -17.66 -4.33
CA GLU A 107 -16.73 -17.77 -3.17
C GLU A 107 -15.95 -17.92 -1.86
N GLN A 108 -14.87 -18.72 -1.87
CA GLN A 108 -13.98 -18.88 -0.73
C GLN A 108 -13.29 -17.55 -0.39
N ALA A 109 -12.77 -16.84 -1.38
CA ALA A 109 -12.13 -15.54 -1.20
C ALA A 109 -13.08 -14.51 -0.59
N ARG A 110 -14.33 -14.46 -1.08
CA ARG A 110 -15.39 -13.60 -0.52
C ARG A 110 -15.68 -13.96 0.94
N ARG A 111 -15.77 -15.25 1.28
CA ARG A 111 -16.02 -15.68 2.67
C ARG A 111 -14.86 -15.33 3.61
N GLU A 112 -13.61 -15.59 3.21
CA GLU A 112 -12.44 -15.25 4.03
C GLU A 112 -12.25 -13.73 4.15
N ALA A 113 -12.54 -12.96 3.09
CA ALA A 113 -12.52 -11.49 3.16
C ALA A 113 -13.59 -10.94 4.13
N ASN A 114 -14.79 -11.53 4.15
CA ASN A 114 -15.87 -11.13 5.06
C ASN A 114 -15.61 -11.52 6.52
N ARG A 115 -14.68 -12.45 6.78
CA ARG A 115 -14.20 -12.79 8.12
C ARG A 115 -13.25 -11.73 8.71
N CYS A 116 -12.86 -10.71 7.94
CA CYS A 116 -12.00 -9.62 8.39
C CYS A 116 -12.58 -8.88 9.62
N LEU A 117 -11.78 -8.74 10.67
CA LEU A 117 -12.15 -8.05 11.92
C LEU A 117 -12.03 -6.52 11.83
N ARG A 118 -11.68 -5.98 10.65
CA ARG A 118 -11.51 -4.54 10.38
C ARG A 118 -10.68 -3.80 11.42
N CYS A 119 -9.54 -4.38 11.81
CA CYS A 119 -8.62 -3.78 12.78
C CYS A 119 -8.03 -2.44 12.30
N ASP A 120 -7.95 -2.24 10.98
CA ASP A 120 -7.57 -1.00 10.31
C ASP A 120 -8.46 0.19 10.71
N VAL A 121 -9.76 -0.05 10.85
CA VAL A 121 -10.74 0.98 11.24
C VAL A 121 -10.97 0.98 12.74
N ALA A 122 -11.01 -0.20 13.38
CA ALA A 122 -11.29 -0.34 14.81
C ALA A 122 -10.31 0.44 15.69
N TYR A 123 -9.02 0.47 15.34
CA TYR A 123 -8.01 1.21 16.11
C TYR A 123 -8.17 2.73 16.01
N LEU A 124 -8.70 3.22 14.89
CA LEU A 124 -8.85 4.65 14.63
C LEU A 124 -10.23 5.19 15.02
N CYS A 125 -11.24 4.31 15.18
CA CYS A 125 -12.62 4.71 15.50
C CYS A 125 -12.79 5.02 17.00
N PRO A 126 -13.38 6.19 17.36
CA PRO A 126 -13.69 6.51 18.76
C PRO A 126 -14.76 5.62 19.38
N THR A 127 -15.63 5.00 18.56
CA THR A 127 -16.69 4.12 19.07
C THR A 127 -16.76 2.83 18.25
N VAL A 128 -16.60 1.71 18.94
CA VAL A 128 -16.70 0.37 18.37
C VAL A 128 -17.89 -0.35 18.99
N LYS A 129 -18.85 -0.76 18.16
CA LYS A 129 -20.00 -1.57 18.56
C LYS A 129 -19.78 -3.00 18.10
N VAL A 130 -19.79 -3.94 19.03
CA VAL A 130 -19.64 -5.36 18.71
C VAL A 130 -21.02 -5.99 18.57
N ILE A 131 -21.27 -6.64 17.44
CA ILE A 131 -22.48 -7.43 17.23
C ILE A 131 -22.28 -8.76 17.97
N THR A 132 -23.07 -8.97 19.02
CA THR A 132 -23.08 -10.25 19.75
C THR A 132 -24.06 -11.24 19.10
N PRO A 133 -23.86 -12.56 19.28
CA PRO A 133 -24.80 -13.58 18.81
C PRO A 133 -26.25 -13.32 19.26
N GLU A 134 -26.43 -12.82 20.48
CA GLU A 134 -27.72 -12.52 21.08
C GLU A 134 -28.49 -11.42 20.32
N MET A 135 -27.78 -10.38 19.88
CA MET A 135 -28.36 -9.27 19.10
C MET A 135 -28.86 -9.74 17.73
N VAL A 136 -28.15 -10.68 17.09
CA VAL A 136 -28.55 -11.25 15.78
C VAL A 136 -29.77 -12.15 15.92
N VAL A 137 -29.82 -12.99 16.96
CA VAL A 137 -30.98 -13.85 17.24
C VAL A 137 -32.22 -13.01 17.58
N ALA A 138 -32.06 -11.92 18.34
CA ALA A 138 -33.14 -11.00 18.66
C ALA A 138 -33.67 -10.26 17.42
N ALA A 139 -32.78 -9.86 16.49
CA ALA A 139 -33.16 -9.24 15.22
C ALA A 139 -33.94 -10.21 14.32
N LYS A 140 -33.53 -11.49 14.26
CA LYS A 140 -34.17 -12.52 13.43
C LYS A 140 -35.56 -12.96 13.93
N LYS A 141 -35.85 -12.77 15.23
CA LYS A 141 -37.18 -13.02 15.82
C LYS A 141 -38.19 -11.88 15.61
N ARG A 142 -37.73 -10.69 15.19
CA ARG A 142 -38.55 -9.50 14.92
C ARG A 142 -38.84 -9.29 13.43
N SER A 143 -38.30 -10.15 12.58
CA SER A 143 -38.57 -10.24 11.14
C SER A 143 -39.47 -11.43 10.86
#